data_AF-A0A942CU27-F1
#
_entry.id   AF-A0A942CU27-F1
#
_cell.length_a   1.000
_cell.length_b   1.000
_cell.length_c   1.000
_cell.angle_alpha   90.00
_cell.angle_beta   90.00
_cell.angle_gamma   90.00
#
_symmetry.space_group_name_H-M   'P 1'
#
loop_
_entity.id
_entity.type
_entity.pdbx_description
1 polymer ?
#
loop_
_entity_poly.entity_id
_entity_poly.type
_entity_poly.pdbx_seq_one_letter_code
_entity_poly.pdbx_strand_id
1 'polypeptide(L)'
;MPAAPTAQTAGPAAPPPPPPVRTATAVAPPPPPSGQPTKSGGGCGKIVVIVLIVVGLLIALGICGSIYLGYKAKKKLDQVKEAVNTGNVDDVANAIGGGPSKAVDAMPAYPDWGGTSSTALPPEAKAPAGAEDGGKPEASMGQVLPMRKGLRITTAIQQSAGDYESMKEIRSVTDEGVLMDYSADNLPESENPFLSEQEKAAAKKVKRSVHSSRKILSADLQNSHEYAESFGETQPLTLPNTTALGLSSATLNDLMTKGKAEFTYHDTGLKGALGGLLGGLAGMADQMNKNNPSGGSAEDQKAQQAMKDLQNMGKVNCTMKRADQKIYAFPVLLNDERVQLPAIRANCKSDDGKLAEFYFLNDVQNPLSLTWKIGKSDRLQVVKLEYVRVTQAAAGSGGEGAGSSAGRRNLNKSLHNRRRCGFTGFILILRARRSSRSRSRRWMKLRR
;
A
#
# COMPACT_ATOMS: atom_id res chain seq x y z
N MET A 1 -54.18 8.09 31.89
CA MET A 1 -52.93 8.35 32.63
C MET A 1 -52.17 9.45 31.89
N PRO A 2 -51.84 10.58 32.52
CA PRO A 2 -51.21 11.70 31.81
C PRO A 2 -49.71 11.43 31.59
N ALA A 3 -49.22 11.81 30.41
CA ALA A 3 -47.84 11.64 29.99
C ALA A 3 -46.90 12.58 30.76
N ALA A 4 -45.78 12.03 31.22
CA ALA A 4 -44.73 12.76 31.92
C ALA A 4 -43.91 13.64 30.94
N PRO A 5 -43.45 14.83 31.37
CA PRO A 5 -42.67 15.74 30.54
C PRO A 5 -41.22 15.27 30.40
N THR A 6 -40.71 15.35 29.17
CA THR A 6 -39.32 15.09 28.79
C THR A 6 -38.39 16.19 29.30
N ALA A 7 -37.36 15.80 30.03
CA ALA A 7 -36.30 16.69 30.50
C ALA A 7 -35.37 17.11 29.35
N GLN A 8 -35.20 18.42 29.16
CA GLN A 8 -34.20 19.01 28.27
C GLN A 8 -32.81 18.88 28.91
N THR A 9 -31.95 18.08 28.30
CA THR A 9 -30.53 17.98 28.64
C THR A 9 -29.78 19.17 28.06
N ALA A 10 -29.20 20.00 28.93
CA ALA A 10 -28.35 21.13 28.54
C ALA A 10 -27.09 20.64 27.81
N GLY A 11 -26.82 21.22 26.64
CA GLY A 11 -25.65 20.91 25.82
C GLY A 11 -24.33 21.38 26.45
N PRO A 12 -23.20 20.75 26.09
CA PRO A 12 -21.88 21.06 26.65
C PRO A 12 -21.43 22.49 26.28
N ALA A 13 -20.90 23.20 27.28
CA ALA A 13 -20.37 24.55 27.16
C ALA A 13 -19.18 24.62 26.17
N ALA A 14 -19.18 25.67 25.35
CA ALA A 14 -18.12 25.93 24.38
C ALA A 14 -16.75 26.15 25.06
N PRO A 15 -15.64 25.66 24.46
CA PRO A 15 -14.31 25.88 25.00
C PRO A 15 -13.88 27.35 24.91
N PRO A 16 -13.07 27.84 25.87
CA PRO A 16 -12.59 29.21 25.90
C PRO A 16 -11.65 29.52 24.71
N PRO A 17 -11.61 30.78 24.24
CA PRO A 17 -10.75 31.19 23.14
C PRO A 17 -9.25 31.08 23.51
N PRO A 18 -8.38 30.79 22.53
CA PRO A 18 -6.95 30.72 22.76
C PRO A 18 -6.34 32.09 23.13
N PRO A 19 -5.26 32.12 23.93
CA PRO A 19 -4.59 33.36 24.30
C PRO A 19 -3.90 34.03 23.09
N PRO A 20 -3.76 35.37 23.10
CA PRO A 20 -3.14 36.12 22.00
C PRO A 20 -1.66 35.75 21.82
N VAL A 21 -1.29 35.47 20.57
CA VAL A 21 0.09 35.24 20.14
C VAL A 21 0.88 36.55 20.28
N ARG A 22 1.93 36.53 21.11
CA ARG A 22 2.87 37.66 21.23
C ARG A 22 3.75 37.72 19.98
N THR A 23 3.62 38.82 19.23
CA THR A 23 4.50 39.17 18.11
C THR A 23 5.91 39.40 18.63
N ALA A 24 6.87 38.61 18.15
CA ALA A 24 8.28 38.81 18.40
C ALA A 24 8.76 40.09 17.69
N THR A 25 9.36 41.00 18.44
CA THR A 25 9.93 42.25 17.95
C THR A 25 11.12 41.95 17.04
N ALA A 26 11.08 42.45 15.80
CA ALA A 26 12.16 42.32 14.84
C ALA A 26 13.40 43.08 15.32
N VAL A 27 14.54 42.38 15.42
CA VAL A 27 15.85 42.98 15.67
C VAL A 27 16.31 43.67 14.39
N ALA A 28 16.61 44.97 14.49
CA ALA A 28 17.08 45.79 13.39
C ALA A 28 18.45 45.28 12.87
N PRO A 29 18.67 45.27 11.54
CA PRO A 29 19.97 44.94 10.96
C PRO A 29 21.01 46.05 11.26
N PRO A 30 22.30 45.68 11.41
CA PRO A 30 23.38 46.64 11.65
C PRO A 30 23.59 47.59 10.45
N PRO A 31 24.06 48.82 10.71
CA PRO A 31 24.31 49.81 9.67
C PRO A 31 25.43 49.35 8.72
N PRO A 32 25.33 49.65 7.41
CA PRO A 32 26.36 49.30 6.45
C PRO A 32 27.65 50.11 6.69
N PRO A 33 28.83 49.52 6.45
CA PRO A 33 30.10 50.22 6.58
C PRO A 33 30.25 51.32 5.53
N SER A 34 30.78 52.45 5.98
CA SER A 34 31.08 53.65 5.21
C SER A 34 32.09 53.39 4.08
N GLY A 35 31.76 53.89 2.89
CA GLY A 35 32.47 53.63 1.65
C GLY A 35 33.87 54.26 1.58
N GLN A 36 34.79 53.50 0.97
CA GLN A 36 36.06 54.01 0.49
C GLN A 36 35.90 54.60 -0.92
N PRO A 37 36.61 55.69 -1.26
CA PRO A 37 36.57 56.30 -2.58
C PRO A 37 37.27 55.41 -3.61
N THR A 38 36.50 54.77 -4.49
CA THR A 38 37.04 54.04 -5.63
C THR A 38 37.34 55.00 -6.77
N LYS A 39 38.62 55.00 -7.19
CA LYS A 39 39.09 55.71 -8.39
C LYS A 39 38.27 55.26 -9.60
N SER A 40 37.54 56.20 -10.17
CA SER A 40 36.87 56.14 -11.48
C SER A 40 37.91 55.90 -12.58
N GLY A 41 38.12 54.64 -12.93
CA GLY A 41 38.78 54.21 -14.15
C GLY A 41 37.73 53.73 -15.14
N GLY A 42 37.59 54.44 -16.27
CA GLY A 42 36.63 54.16 -17.34
C GLY A 42 36.82 52.77 -17.96
N GLY A 43 36.16 51.76 -17.40
CA GLY A 43 36.08 50.40 -17.95
C GLY A 43 34.75 49.68 -17.69
N CYS A 44 33.81 50.30 -16.96
CA CYS A 44 32.58 49.66 -16.48
C CYS A 44 31.61 49.26 -17.61
N GLY A 45 31.63 49.97 -18.75
CA GLY A 45 30.76 49.66 -19.88
C GLY A 45 31.02 48.28 -20.50
N LYS A 46 32.27 47.81 -20.55
CA LYS A 46 32.60 46.51 -21.17
C LYS A 46 32.21 45.33 -20.27
N ILE A 47 32.32 45.47 -18.95
CA ILE A 47 31.96 44.41 -18.00
C ILE A 47 30.45 44.20 -17.95
N VAL A 48 29.66 45.28 -17.96
CA VAL A 48 28.18 45.18 -17.98
C VAL A 48 27.70 44.48 -19.25
N VAL A 49 28.29 44.78 -20.40
CA VAL A 49 27.96 44.11 -21.68
C VAL A 49 28.30 42.62 -21.64
N ILE A 50 29.45 42.24 -21.07
CA ILE A 50 29.83 40.82 -20.93
C ILE A 50 28.83 40.08 -20.02
N VAL A 51 28.42 40.68 -18.90
CA VAL A 51 27.45 40.06 -17.97
C VAL A 51 26.09 39.86 -18.64
N LEU A 52 25.60 40.86 -19.40
CA LEU A 52 24.33 40.73 -20.13
C LEU A 52 24.37 39.64 -21.21
N ILE A 53 25.50 39.49 -21.91
CA ILE A 53 25.68 38.42 -22.90
C ILE A 53 25.65 37.05 -22.22
N VAL A 54 26.34 36.88 -21.09
CA VAL A 54 26.36 35.61 -20.35
C VAL A 54 24.98 35.26 -19.82
N VAL A 55 24.24 36.22 -19.25
CA VAL A 55 22.87 36.00 -18.77
C VAL A 55 21.93 35.64 -19.93
N GLY A 56 22.04 36.33 -21.07
CA GLY A 56 21.27 36.01 -22.28
C GLY A 56 21.53 34.59 -22.78
N LEU A 57 22.80 34.14 -22.79
CA LEU A 57 23.16 32.78 -23.15
C LEU A 57 22.60 31.73 -22.19
N LEU A 58 22.60 31.99 -20.88
CA LEU A 58 22.02 31.07 -19.90
C LEU A 58 20.51 30.94 -20.04
N ILE A 59 19.81 32.05 -20.31
CA ILE A 59 18.37 32.03 -20.59
C ILE A 59 18.08 31.24 -21.88
N ALA A 60 18.84 31.48 -22.94
CA ALA A 60 18.69 30.75 -24.20
C ALA A 60 18.93 29.24 -24.02
N LEU A 61 19.96 28.85 -23.26
CA LEU A 61 20.22 27.44 -22.93
C LEU A 61 19.08 26.84 -22.09
N GLY A 62 18.50 27.59 -21.15
CA GLY A 62 17.34 27.18 -20.38
C GLY A 62 16.11 26.92 -21.26
N ILE A 63 15.82 27.82 -22.20
CA ILE A 63 14.71 27.70 -23.15
C ILE A 63 14.95 26.52 -24.11
N CYS A 64 16.14 26.41 -24.69
CA CYS A 64 16.49 25.28 -25.56
C CYS A 64 16.42 23.93 -24.83
N GLY A 65 16.88 23.88 -23.58
CA GLY A 65 16.81 22.68 -22.74
C GLY A 65 15.37 22.26 -22.44
N SER A 66 14.48 23.22 -22.13
CA SER A 66 13.07 22.93 -21.86
C SER A 66 12.30 22.54 -23.13
N ILE A 67 12.58 23.16 -24.29
CA ILE A 67 12.03 22.72 -25.58
C ILE A 67 12.50 21.29 -25.92
N TYR A 68 13.78 20.98 -25.69
CA TYR A 68 14.32 19.64 -25.94
C TYR A 68 13.69 18.58 -25.02
N LEU A 69 13.52 18.87 -23.73
CA LEU A 69 12.79 18.00 -22.80
C LEU A 69 11.34 17.80 -23.22
N GLY A 70 10.65 18.87 -23.64
CA GLY A 70 9.30 18.79 -24.19
C GLY A 70 9.22 17.93 -25.46
N TYR A 71 10.17 18.09 -26.38
CA TYR A 71 10.27 17.25 -27.59
C TYR A 71 10.53 15.78 -27.27
N LYS A 72 11.44 15.49 -26.33
CA LYS A 72 11.76 14.12 -25.91
C LYS A 72 10.57 13.46 -25.20
N ALA A 73 9.87 14.20 -24.34
CA ALA A 73 8.64 13.75 -23.70
C ALA A 73 7.53 13.49 -24.73
N LYS A 74 7.32 14.40 -25.68
CA LYS A 74 6.35 14.23 -26.77
C LYS A 74 6.67 13.01 -27.62
N LYS A 75 7.93 12.82 -28.04
CA LYS A 75 8.34 11.65 -28.84
C LYS A 75 8.10 10.33 -28.10
N LYS A 76 8.34 10.29 -26.79
CA LYS A 76 8.06 9.10 -25.96
C LYS A 76 6.55 8.88 -25.80
N LEU A 77 5.77 9.95 -25.64
CA LEU A 77 4.32 9.88 -25.59
C LEU A 77 3.75 9.34 -26.91
N ASP A 78 4.25 9.82 -28.05
CA ASP A 78 3.82 9.36 -29.38
C ASP A 78 4.16 7.88 -29.59
N GLN A 79 5.35 7.43 -29.18
CA GLN A 79 5.73 6.01 -29.20
C GLN A 79 4.82 5.14 -28.32
N VAL A 80 4.51 5.59 -27.11
CA VAL A 80 3.58 4.88 -26.22
C VAL A 80 2.18 4.85 -26.82
N LYS A 81 1.72 5.95 -27.41
CA LYS A 81 0.40 6.04 -28.04
C LYS A 81 0.28 5.11 -29.24
N GLU A 82 1.32 5.05 -30.08
CA GLU A 82 1.39 4.10 -31.19
C GLU A 82 1.35 2.66 -30.70
N ALA A 83 2.15 2.32 -29.67
CA ALA A 83 2.17 1.00 -29.08
C ALA A 83 0.86 0.61 -28.35
N VAL A 84 0.14 1.58 -27.77
CA VAL A 84 -1.20 1.35 -27.19
C VAL A 84 -2.21 1.09 -28.30
N ASN A 85 -2.14 1.86 -29.40
CA ASN A 85 -3.04 1.69 -30.55
C ASN A 85 -2.83 0.35 -31.26
N THR A 86 -1.63 -0.22 -31.25
CA THR A 86 -1.38 -1.57 -31.79
C THR A 86 -1.89 -2.69 -30.88
N GLY A 87 -2.31 -2.39 -29.64
CA GLY A 87 -2.76 -3.37 -28.65
C GLY A 87 -1.66 -4.31 -28.16
N ASN A 88 -0.40 -4.06 -28.54
CA ASN A 88 0.73 -4.92 -28.20
C ASN A 88 1.40 -4.41 -26.91
N VAL A 89 1.16 -5.12 -25.81
CA VAL A 89 1.69 -4.79 -24.49
C VAL A 89 3.23 -4.81 -24.46
N ASP A 90 3.86 -5.68 -25.27
CA ASP A 90 5.32 -5.77 -25.33
C ASP A 90 5.93 -4.53 -25.99
N ASP A 91 5.25 -3.96 -27.00
CA ASP A 91 5.69 -2.72 -27.65
C ASP A 91 5.57 -1.53 -26.69
N VAL A 92 4.52 -1.50 -25.86
CA VAL A 92 4.35 -0.47 -24.83
C VAL A 92 5.48 -0.58 -23.81
N ALA A 93 5.79 -1.80 -23.34
CA ALA A 93 6.88 -2.05 -22.41
C ALA A 93 8.25 -1.63 -22.99
N ASN A 94 8.52 -1.97 -24.25
CA ASN A 94 9.74 -1.57 -24.94
C ASN A 94 9.82 -0.05 -25.14
N ALA A 95 8.71 0.61 -25.50
CA ALA A 95 8.65 2.05 -25.72
C ALA A 95 8.97 2.85 -24.44
N ILE A 96 8.51 2.37 -23.29
CA ILE A 96 8.83 2.96 -21.98
C ILE A 96 10.20 2.55 -21.44
N GLY A 97 10.99 1.75 -22.16
CA GLY A 97 12.34 1.34 -21.76
C GLY A 97 12.39 0.12 -20.84
N GLY A 98 11.26 -0.58 -20.66
CA GLY A 98 11.24 -1.92 -20.10
C GLY A 98 11.77 -2.88 -21.16
N GLY A 99 13.02 -3.32 -21.04
CA GLY A 99 13.57 -4.38 -21.88
C GLY A 99 12.75 -5.68 -21.73
N PRO A 100 12.97 -6.69 -22.60
CA PRO A 100 12.27 -7.96 -22.52
C PRO A 100 12.41 -8.52 -21.11
N SER A 101 11.28 -8.77 -20.45
CA SER A 101 11.24 -9.34 -19.11
C SER A 101 12.07 -10.63 -19.14
N LYS A 102 13.20 -10.67 -18.45
CA LYS A 102 13.99 -11.90 -18.33
C LYS A 102 13.05 -12.98 -17.83
N ALA A 103 13.03 -14.13 -18.51
CA ALA A 103 12.25 -15.27 -18.08
C ALA A 103 12.68 -15.63 -16.65
N VAL A 104 11.88 -15.24 -15.68
CA VAL A 104 12.06 -15.65 -14.29
C VAL A 104 11.75 -17.14 -14.27
N ASP A 105 12.66 -17.94 -13.71
CA ASP A 105 12.44 -19.39 -13.57
C ASP A 105 11.06 -19.64 -12.97
N ALA A 106 10.34 -20.62 -13.52
CA ALA A 106 8.99 -20.93 -13.06
C ALA A 106 9.02 -21.20 -11.54
N MET A 107 8.28 -20.39 -10.79
CA MET A 107 8.19 -20.56 -9.34
C MET A 107 7.70 -21.96 -8.98
N PRO A 108 8.18 -22.54 -7.88
CA PRO A 108 7.64 -23.80 -7.37
C PRO A 108 6.12 -23.68 -7.20
N ALA A 109 5.42 -24.78 -7.50
CA ALA A 109 3.99 -24.87 -7.20
C ALA A 109 3.75 -24.56 -5.72
N TYR A 110 2.53 -24.10 -5.38
CA TYR A 110 2.14 -24.05 -3.97
C TYR A 110 2.43 -25.40 -3.32
N PRO A 111 2.91 -25.43 -2.06
CA PRO A 111 2.92 -26.69 -1.33
C PRO A 111 1.51 -27.27 -1.41
N ASP A 112 1.42 -28.56 -1.65
CA ASP A 112 0.12 -29.26 -1.65
C ASP A 112 -0.45 -29.17 -0.24
N TRP A 113 -1.30 -28.16 -0.01
CA TRP A 113 -2.04 -28.01 1.23
C TRP A 113 -3.02 -29.15 1.25
N GLY A 114 -2.67 -30.24 1.94
CA GLY A 114 -3.44 -31.48 2.02
C GLY A 114 -4.88 -31.22 2.42
N GLY A 115 -5.74 -30.90 1.46
CA GLY A 115 -7.11 -30.59 1.77
C GLY A 115 -7.78 -31.89 2.23
N THR A 116 -8.57 -31.80 3.28
CA THR A 116 -9.53 -32.83 3.62
C THR A 116 -10.68 -32.73 2.64
N SER A 117 -11.04 -33.81 1.96
CA SER A 117 -12.25 -33.89 1.14
C SER A 117 -13.49 -33.92 2.04
N SER A 118 -13.72 -32.88 2.85
CA SER A 118 -15.01 -32.66 3.50
C SER A 118 -15.81 -31.72 2.61
N THR A 119 -16.81 -32.27 1.93
CA THR A 119 -17.79 -31.52 1.11
C THR A 119 -18.89 -30.89 1.97
N ALA A 120 -18.97 -31.22 3.26
CA ALA A 120 -19.94 -30.63 4.17
C ALA A 120 -19.42 -29.26 4.65
N LEU A 121 -20.16 -28.20 4.29
CA LEU A 121 -20.09 -26.93 5.03
C LEU A 121 -20.32 -27.25 6.51
N PRO A 122 -19.49 -26.75 7.44
CA PRO A 122 -19.77 -26.94 8.86
C PRO A 122 -21.18 -26.37 9.13
N PRO A 123 -22.10 -27.15 9.73
CA PRO A 123 -23.38 -26.59 10.16
C PRO A 123 -23.08 -25.39 11.06
N GLU A 124 -23.84 -24.29 10.91
CA GLU A 124 -23.70 -23.06 11.71
C GLU A 124 -23.29 -23.41 13.13
N ALA A 125 -22.05 -23.08 13.49
CA ALA A 125 -21.47 -23.46 14.76
C ALA A 125 -22.22 -22.71 15.87
N LYS A 126 -23.24 -23.36 16.44
CA LYS A 126 -23.77 -22.98 17.75
C LYS A 126 -22.59 -23.05 18.71
N ALA A 127 -22.23 -21.91 19.29
CA ALA A 127 -21.15 -21.81 20.28
C ALA A 127 -21.37 -22.87 21.36
N PRO A 128 -20.38 -23.75 21.63
CA PRO A 128 -20.55 -24.78 22.65
C PRO A 128 -20.61 -24.12 24.02
N ALA A 129 -21.78 -24.21 24.65
CA ALA A 129 -21.97 -23.88 26.05
C ALA A 129 -21.46 -25.07 26.88
N GLY A 130 -20.27 -24.92 27.48
CA GLY A 130 -19.78 -25.81 28.53
C GLY A 130 -18.90 -26.96 28.05
N ALA A 131 -17.59 -26.76 28.07
CA ALA A 131 -16.62 -27.85 28.17
C ALA A 131 -15.34 -27.31 28.84
N GLU A 132 -15.30 -27.41 30.16
CA GLU A 132 -14.09 -27.29 30.98
C GLU A 132 -13.36 -28.63 30.94
N ASP A 133 -12.60 -28.89 29.89
CA ASP A 133 -11.58 -29.95 29.95
C ASP A 133 -10.26 -29.40 29.41
N GLY A 134 -9.19 -29.56 30.20
CA GLY A 134 -7.92 -28.86 30.09
C GLY A 134 -7.03 -29.25 28.89
N GLY A 135 -7.64 -29.76 27.81
CA GLY A 135 -6.96 -29.98 26.54
C GLY A 135 -6.62 -28.64 25.88
N LYS A 136 -5.36 -28.47 25.46
CA LYS A 136 -4.97 -27.35 24.58
C LYS A 136 -5.97 -27.32 23.42
N PRO A 137 -6.69 -26.20 23.19
CA PRO A 137 -7.68 -26.13 22.13
C PRO A 137 -6.97 -26.31 20.79
N GLU A 138 -7.06 -27.50 20.22
CA GLU A 138 -6.63 -27.76 18.86
C GLU A 138 -7.53 -26.91 17.97
N ALA A 139 -6.97 -25.84 17.38
CA ALA A 139 -7.74 -24.87 16.62
C ALA A 139 -8.53 -25.56 15.50
N SER A 140 -9.84 -25.66 15.69
CA SER A 140 -10.71 -26.43 14.81
C SER A 140 -10.98 -25.69 13.50
N MET A 141 -10.96 -26.42 12.39
CA MET A 141 -11.60 -26.01 11.14
C MET A 141 -13.02 -25.49 11.43
N GLY A 142 -13.24 -24.18 11.31
CA GLY A 142 -14.49 -23.53 11.73
C GLY A 142 -14.30 -22.30 12.61
N GLN A 143 -13.07 -21.97 13.00
CA GLN A 143 -12.78 -20.70 13.67
C GLN A 143 -13.10 -19.52 12.74
N VAL A 144 -14.15 -18.76 13.08
CA VAL A 144 -14.47 -17.47 12.48
C VAL A 144 -13.35 -16.49 12.84
N LEU A 145 -12.83 -15.76 11.85
CA LEU A 145 -11.80 -14.75 12.06
C LEU A 145 -12.47 -13.36 12.08
N PRO A 146 -12.86 -12.83 13.26
CA PRO A 146 -13.57 -11.56 13.33
C PRO A 146 -12.69 -10.41 12.83
N MET A 147 -13.18 -9.66 11.85
CA MET A 147 -12.64 -8.36 11.48
C MET A 147 -13.04 -7.34 12.53
N ARG A 148 -12.09 -7.01 13.41
CA ARG A 148 -12.30 -6.06 14.51
C ARG A 148 -11.04 -5.24 14.74
N LYS A 149 -11.20 -4.11 15.42
CA LYS A 149 -10.08 -3.27 15.86
C LYS A 149 -8.99 -4.11 16.53
N GLY A 150 -7.73 -3.85 16.16
CA GLY A 150 -6.56 -4.53 16.69
C GLY A 150 -6.22 -5.84 15.98
N LEU A 151 -6.99 -6.29 14.98
CA LEU A 151 -6.56 -7.34 14.07
C LEU A 151 -5.37 -6.84 13.24
N ARG A 152 -4.25 -7.55 13.33
CA ARG A 152 -3.04 -7.36 12.52
C ARG A 152 -2.83 -8.56 11.61
N ILE A 153 -2.59 -8.29 10.34
CA ILE A 153 -2.38 -9.27 9.29
C ILE A 153 -0.99 -9.05 8.72
N THR A 154 -0.09 -10.01 8.93
CA THR A 154 1.26 -9.98 8.36
C THR A 154 1.31 -10.90 7.15
N THR A 155 1.80 -10.35 6.04
CA THR A 155 1.95 -11.08 4.78
C THR A 155 3.40 -11.10 4.34
N ALA A 156 3.88 -12.26 3.90
CA ALA A 156 5.10 -12.36 3.11
C ALA A 156 4.74 -12.12 1.64
N ILE A 157 5.45 -11.19 0.99
CA ILE A 157 5.26 -10.85 -0.41
C ILE A 157 6.56 -11.15 -1.15
N GLN A 158 6.42 -11.87 -2.25
CA GLN A 158 7.51 -12.19 -3.16
C GLN A 158 7.19 -11.55 -4.51
N GLN A 159 8.14 -10.79 -5.03
CA GLN A 159 8.07 -10.14 -6.34
C GLN A 159 9.36 -10.35 -7.10
N SER A 160 9.33 -10.12 -8.42
CA SER A 160 10.52 -10.20 -9.26
C SER A 160 11.67 -9.29 -8.80
N ALA A 161 11.34 -8.15 -8.18
CA ALA A 161 12.32 -7.17 -7.70
C ALA A 161 12.86 -7.49 -6.29
N GLY A 162 12.21 -8.40 -5.54
CA GLY A 162 12.63 -8.82 -4.20
C GLY A 162 11.46 -9.20 -3.30
N ASP A 163 11.80 -9.76 -2.14
CA ASP A 163 10.85 -10.20 -1.12
C ASP A 163 10.76 -9.15 -0.01
N TYR A 164 9.57 -8.96 0.55
CA TYR A 164 9.34 -8.09 1.68
C TYR A 164 8.14 -8.56 2.50
N GLU A 165 7.99 -7.97 3.69
CA GLU A 165 6.82 -8.20 4.55
C GLU A 165 5.93 -6.97 4.54
N SER A 166 4.63 -7.18 4.52
CA SER A 166 3.65 -6.12 4.78
C SER A 166 2.82 -6.43 6.00
N MET A 167 2.41 -5.39 6.71
CA MET A 167 1.56 -5.46 7.89
C MET A 167 0.33 -4.59 7.64
N LYS A 168 -0.85 -5.16 7.89
CA LYS A 168 -2.14 -4.46 7.83
C LYS A 168 -2.76 -4.49 9.21
N GLU A 169 -3.12 -3.33 9.77
CA GLU A 169 -3.71 -3.21 11.09
C GLU A 169 -5.10 -2.59 11.00
N ILE A 170 -6.12 -3.29 11.49
CA ILE A 170 -7.49 -2.77 11.58
C ILE A 170 -7.58 -1.76 12.71
N ARG A 171 -7.78 -0.49 12.37
CA ARG A 171 -7.88 0.62 13.32
C ARG A 171 -9.28 0.78 13.89
N SER A 172 -10.30 0.63 13.05
CA SER A 172 -11.69 0.65 13.46
C SER A 172 -12.56 -0.14 12.48
N VAL A 173 -13.66 -0.65 13.01
CA VAL A 173 -14.75 -1.25 12.26
C VAL A 173 -16.01 -0.54 12.73
N THR A 174 -16.70 0.12 11.80
CA THR A 174 -17.94 0.86 12.04
C THR A 174 -18.96 0.46 10.97
N ASP A 175 -20.20 0.93 11.10
CA ASP A 175 -21.24 0.67 10.09
C ASP A 175 -20.89 1.27 8.71
N GLU A 176 -20.07 2.32 8.68
CA GLU A 176 -19.57 2.93 7.44
C GLU A 176 -18.53 2.05 6.74
N GLY A 177 -17.81 1.22 7.50
CA GLY A 177 -16.78 0.33 6.96
C GLY A 177 -15.58 0.10 7.88
N VAL A 178 -14.47 -0.29 7.27
CA VAL A 178 -13.24 -0.70 7.95
C VAL A 178 -12.14 0.32 7.64
N LEU A 179 -11.58 0.94 8.67
CA LEU A 179 -10.35 1.73 8.53
C LEU A 179 -9.16 0.85 8.92
N MET A 180 -8.16 0.78 8.04
CA MET A 180 -6.93 0.05 8.28
C MET A 180 -5.70 0.88 7.93
N ASP A 181 -4.61 0.59 8.63
CA ASP A 181 -3.27 1.05 8.28
C ASP A 181 -2.50 -0.06 7.59
N TYR A 182 -1.69 0.31 6.62
CA TYR A 182 -0.77 -0.53 5.89
C TYR A 182 0.66 -0.02 6.13
N SER A 183 1.57 -0.94 6.38
CA SER A 183 3.01 -0.66 6.38
C SER A 183 3.79 -1.78 5.69
N ALA A 184 4.87 -1.42 5.03
CA ALA A 184 5.83 -2.37 4.49
C ALA A 184 7.22 -1.73 4.52
N ASP A 185 8.22 -2.52 4.90
CA ASP A 185 9.62 -2.11 4.95
C ASP A 185 10.45 -2.91 3.95
N ASN A 186 11.59 -2.36 3.54
CA ASN A 186 12.50 -2.98 2.57
C ASN A 186 11.84 -3.28 1.22
N LEU A 187 10.89 -2.44 0.81
CA LEU A 187 10.26 -2.59 -0.49
C LEU A 187 11.32 -2.55 -1.58
N PRO A 188 11.36 -3.56 -2.47
CA PRO A 188 12.23 -3.50 -3.61
C PRO A 188 11.84 -2.27 -4.43
N GLU A 189 12.82 -1.52 -4.89
CA GLU A 189 12.52 -0.40 -5.74
C GLU A 189 12.00 -0.92 -7.07
N SER A 190 10.77 -0.54 -7.41
CA SER A 190 10.24 -0.72 -8.76
C SER A 190 11.20 -0.02 -9.70
N GLU A 191 11.81 -0.75 -10.64
CA GLU A 191 12.70 -0.15 -11.63
C GLU A 191 11.95 1.01 -12.30
N ASN A 192 12.36 2.24 -11.99
CA ASN A 192 11.85 3.39 -12.70
C ASN A 192 12.53 3.37 -14.07
N PRO A 193 11.79 3.07 -15.15
CA PRO A 193 12.42 2.88 -16.46
C PRO A 193 12.93 4.20 -17.05
N PHE A 194 12.57 5.34 -16.43
CA PHE A 194 13.03 6.67 -16.82
C PHE A 194 14.36 7.09 -16.17
N LEU A 195 14.83 6.37 -15.15
CA LEU A 195 16.13 6.64 -14.54
C LEU A 195 17.26 6.12 -15.44
N SER A 196 18.36 6.88 -15.52
CA SER A 196 19.60 6.39 -16.14
C SER A 196 20.17 5.18 -15.38
N GLU A 197 21.02 4.37 -16.02
CA GLU A 197 21.64 3.22 -15.35
C GLU A 197 22.43 3.60 -14.08
N GLN A 198 23.03 4.80 -14.07
CA GLN A 198 23.73 5.32 -12.90
C GLN A 198 22.77 5.69 -11.77
N GLU A 199 21.63 6.33 -12.10
CA GLU A 199 20.58 6.61 -11.13
C GLU A 199 19.93 5.33 -10.63
N LYS A 200 19.66 4.34 -11.48
CA LYS A 200 19.17 3.01 -11.06
C LYS A 200 20.15 2.33 -10.09
N ALA A 201 21.46 2.39 -10.36
CA ALA A 201 22.48 1.82 -9.49
C ALA A 201 22.57 2.54 -8.13
N ALA A 202 22.32 3.86 -8.10
CA ALA A 202 22.25 4.63 -6.87
C ALA A 202 20.95 4.35 -6.09
N ALA A 203 19.83 4.30 -6.80
CA ALA A 203 18.49 4.09 -6.26
C ALA A 203 18.36 2.70 -5.61
N LYS A 204 18.96 1.66 -6.22
CA LYS A 204 19.04 0.28 -5.72
C LYS A 204 19.57 0.14 -4.28
N LYS A 205 20.21 1.16 -3.71
CA LYS A 205 20.70 1.18 -2.33
C LYS A 205 19.68 1.69 -1.30
N VAL A 206 18.60 2.33 -1.75
CA VAL A 206 17.62 2.95 -0.87
C VAL A 206 16.45 1.98 -0.67
N LYS A 207 16.44 1.32 0.49
CA LYS A 207 15.26 0.58 0.94
C LYS A 207 14.14 1.59 1.21
N ARG A 208 13.01 1.43 0.51
CA ARG A 208 11.82 2.24 0.76
C ARG A 208 10.95 1.56 1.82
N SER A 209 10.31 2.39 2.61
CA SER A 209 9.18 2.01 3.45
C SER A 209 7.93 2.69 2.89
N VAL A 210 6.78 2.07 3.02
CA VAL A 210 5.48 2.67 2.70
C VAL A 210 4.63 2.61 3.95
N HIS A 211 3.97 3.72 4.25
CA HIS A 211 2.94 3.81 5.27
C HIS A 211 1.72 4.51 4.67
N SER A 212 0.56 3.85 4.72
CA SER A 212 -0.67 4.41 4.17
C SER A 212 -1.88 3.93 4.96
N SER A 213 -2.98 4.66 4.91
CA SER A 213 -4.26 4.22 5.47
C SER A 213 -5.28 4.02 4.36
N ARG A 214 -6.18 3.05 4.55
CA ARG A 214 -7.32 2.82 3.66
C ARG A 214 -8.60 2.60 4.47
N LYS A 215 -9.66 3.29 4.07
CA LYS A 215 -11.04 3.04 4.48
C LYS A 215 -11.73 2.23 3.38
N ILE A 216 -12.17 1.03 3.74
CA ILE A 216 -12.98 0.15 2.88
C ILE A 216 -14.43 0.35 3.30
N LEU A 217 -15.31 0.70 2.37
CA LEU A 217 -16.71 0.97 2.69
C LEU A 217 -17.45 -0.33 3.02
N SER A 218 -18.41 -0.26 3.94
CA SER A 218 -19.26 -1.41 4.29
C SER A 218 -20.01 -1.94 3.05
N ALA A 219 -20.52 -1.04 2.20
CA ALA A 219 -21.16 -1.41 0.94
C ALA A 219 -20.21 -2.18 -0.01
N ASP A 220 -18.93 -1.83 -0.04
CA ASP A 220 -17.91 -2.49 -0.87
C ASP A 220 -17.56 -3.87 -0.31
N LEU A 221 -17.43 -4.01 1.01
CA LEU A 221 -17.24 -5.30 1.67
C LEU A 221 -18.40 -6.27 1.40
N GLN A 222 -19.61 -5.76 1.18
CA GLN A 222 -20.77 -6.59 0.86
C GLN A 222 -20.88 -6.91 -0.63
N ASN A 223 -20.64 -5.94 -1.52
CA ASN A 223 -21.08 -6.01 -2.91
C ASN A 223 -19.99 -5.85 -3.97
N SER A 224 -18.77 -5.43 -3.61
CA SER A 224 -17.74 -5.14 -4.62
C SER A 224 -17.27 -6.40 -5.33
N HIS A 225 -17.02 -6.28 -6.64
CA HIS A 225 -16.36 -7.30 -7.47
C HIS A 225 -14.92 -6.92 -7.82
N GLU A 226 -14.37 -5.88 -7.18
CA GLU A 226 -13.03 -5.38 -7.44
C GLU A 226 -12.15 -5.48 -6.19
N TYR A 227 -10.95 -6.02 -6.36
CA TYR A 227 -9.94 -6.15 -5.33
C TYR A 227 -8.76 -5.23 -5.64
N ALA A 228 -8.50 -4.26 -4.77
CA ALA A 228 -7.39 -3.34 -4.86
C ALA A 228 -6.36 -3.66 -3.77
N GLU A 229 -5.36 -4.46 -4.11
CA GLU A 229 -4.27 -4.91 -3.24
C GLU A 229 -3.11 -3.93 -3.14
N SER A 230 -3.05 -2.93 -4.03
CA SER A 230 -1.96 -1.95 -4.06
C SER A 230 -2.12 -0.92 -2.94
N PHE A 231 -1.01 -0.52 -2.33
CA PHE A 231 -0.94 0.49 -1.27
C PHE A 231 0.16 1.51 -1.58
N GLY A 232 -0.13 2.78 -1.36
CA GLY A 232 0.85 3.86 -1.57
C GLY A 232 0.48 5.11 -0.78
N GLU A 233 1.49 5.91 -0.44
CA GLU A 233 1.33 7.11 0.39
C GLU A 233 0.43 8.18 -0.25
N THR A 234 0.34 8.17 -1.58
CA THR A 234 -0.45 9.13 -2.37
C THR A 234 -1.82 8.59 -2.79
N GLN A 235 -2.17 7.35 -2.41
CA GLN A 235 -3.48 6.81 -2.74
C GLN A 235 -4.55 7.46 -1.87
N PRO A 236 -5.78 7.63 -2.41
CA PRO A 236 -6.86 8.19 -1.62
C PRO A 236 -7.20 7.26 -0.45
N LEU A 237 -7.65 7.86 0.66
CA LEU A 237 -8.09 7.10 1.84
C LEU A 237 -9.19 6.09 1.48
N THR A 238 -10.10 6.44 0.59
CA THR A 238 -11.19 5.56 0.14
C THR A 238 -11.08 5.33 -1.35
N LEU A 239 -11.23 4.06 -1.77
CA LEU A 239 -11.38 3.66 -3.16
C LEU A 239 -12.77 3.01 -3.32
N PRO A 240 -13.79 3.77 -3.74
CA PRO A 240 -15.16 3.25 -3.85
C PRO A 240 -15.25 2.06 -4.80
N ASN A 241 -16.19 1.16 -4.54
CA ASN A 241 -16.42 -0.08 -5.29
C ASN A 241 -15.26 -1.07 -5.22
N THR A 242 -14.34 -0.94 -4.26
CA THR A 242 -13.20 -1.86 -4.12
C THR A 242 -13.07 -2.40 -2.71
N THR A 243 -12.65 -3.65 -2.61
CA THR A 243 -12.13 -4.25 -1.37
C THR A 243 -10.60 -4.18 -1.35
N ALA A 244 -9.97 -4.41 -0.19
CA ALA A 244 -8.50 -4.35 -0.08
C ALA A 244 -7.86 -5.47 0.77
N LEU A 245 -8.68 -6.26 1.47
CA LEU A 245 -8.21 -7.38 2.30
C LEU A 245 -8.53 -8.75 1.71
N GLY A 246 -9.57 -8.85 0.89
CA GLY A 246 -10.08 -10.09 0.35
C GLY A 246 -11.26 -9.83 -0.57
N LEU A 247 -12.17 -10.78 -0.72
CA LEU A 247 -13.37 -10.62 -1.54
C LEU A 247 -14.42 -9.75 -0.83
N SER A 248 -15.52 -9.48 -1.53
CA SER A 248 -16.78 -9.12 -0.87
C SER A 248 -17.58 -10.37 -0.50
N SER A 249 -18.57 -10.20 0.38
CA SER A 249 -19.55 -11.25 0.71
C SER A 249 -20.24 -11.78 -0.55
N ALA A 250 -20.69 -10.89 -1.44
CA ALA A 250 -21.38 -11.25 -2.69
C ALA A 250 -20.48 -12.07 -3.62
N THR A 251 -19.22 -11.66 -3.82
CA THR A 251 -18.29 -12.39 -4.68
C THR A 251 -17.96 -13.77 -4.12
N LEU A 252 -17.74 -13.90 -2.81
CA LEU A 252 -17.51 -15.22 -2.19
C LEU A 252 -18.77 -16.09 -2.30
N ASN A 253 -19.95 -15.54 -2.04
CA ASN A 253 -21.21 -16.28 -2.14
C ASN A 253 -21.45 -16.79 -3.57
N ASP A 254 -21.15 -15.98 -4.59
CA ASP A 254 -21.21 -16.39 -5.99
C ASP A 254 -20.23 -17.53 -6.31
N LEU A 255 -18.99 -17.46 -5.82
CA LEU A 255 -18.03 -18.56 -5.96
C LEU A 255 -18.52 -19.86 -5.31
N MET A 256 -19.11 -19.77 -4.11
CA MET A 256 -19.56 -20.94 -3.37
C MET A 256 -20.81 -21.57 -3.99
N THR A 257 -21.78 -20.77 -4.43
CA THR A 257 -23.10 -21.23 -4.89
C THR A 257 -23.13 -21.49 -6.40
N LYS A 258 -22.48 -20.64 -7.20
CA LYS A 258 -22.47 -20.72 -8.68
C LYS A 258 -21.18 -21.34 -9.21
N GLY A 259 -20.14 -21.47 -8.38
CA GLY A 259 -18.81 -21.93 -8.80
C GLY A 259 -18.00 -20.88 -9.58
N LYS A 260 -18.55 -19.67 -9.77
CA LYS A 260 -17.91 -18.59 -10.53
C LYS A 260 -18.43 -17.21 -10.10
N ALA A 261 -17.62 -16.18 -10.28
CA ALA A 261 -17.98 -14.79 -10.05
C ALA A 261 -17.23 -13.87 -11.04
N GLU A 262 -17.86 -12.78 -11.45
CA GLU A 262 -17.13 -11.68 -12.10
C GLU A 262 -16.18 -11.04 -11.10
N PHE A 263 -14.96 -10.75 -11.54
CA PHE A 263 -13.91 -10.27 -10.66
C PHE A 263 -12.92 -9.37 -11.39
N THR A 264 -12.49 -8.31 -10.70
CA THR A 264 -11.46 -7.40 -11.16
C THR A 264 -10.38 -7.31 -10.09
N TYR A 265 -9.11 -7.35 -10.48
CA TYR A 265 -7.98 -7.07 -9.58
C TYR A 265 -6.97 -6.13 -10.23
N HIS A 266 -6.04 -5.57 -9.47
CA HIS A 266 -5.05 -4.61 -9.97
C HIS A 266 -3.70 -5.30 -10.21
N ASP A 267 -3.29 -5.47 -11.46
CA ASP A 267 -1.97 -6.05 -11.78
C ASP A 267 -0.85 -5.14 -11.23
N THR A 268 -0.12 -5.59 -10.22
CA THR A 268 0.97 -4.86 -9.54
C THR A 268 2.24 -4.70 -10.38
N GLY A 269 2.28 -5.26 -11.59
CA GLY A 269 3.41 -5.13 -12.51
C GLY A 269 3.62 -3.71 -13.05
N LEU A 270 4.38 -3.58 -14.14
CA LEU A 270 4.69 -2.29 -14.79
C LEU A 270 3.42 -1.47 -15.11
N LYS A 271 2.31 -2.15 -15.46
CA LYS A 271 1.00 -1.52 -15.67
C LYS A 271 0.44 -0.92 -14.38
N GLY A 272 0.52 -1.63 -13.25
CA GLY A 272 0.13 -1.10 -11.93
C GLY A 272 1.06 0.01 -11.43
N ALA A 273 2.36 -0.07 -11.70
CA ALA A 273 3.30 1.00 -11.36
C ALA A 273 2.98 2.30 -12.12
N LEU A 274 2.64 2.20 -13.42
CA LEU A 274 2.16 3.34 -14.21
C LEU A 274 0.81 3.85 -13.69
N GLY A 275 -0.15 2.97 -13.40
CA GLY A 275 -1.44 3.34 -12.83
C GLY A 275 -1.30 4.07 -11.48
N GLY A 276 -0.39 3.61 -10.61
CA GLY A 276 -0.12 4.21 -9.31
C GLY A 276 0.53 5.58 -9.39
N LEU A 277 1.54 5.74 -10.27
CA LEU A 277 2.18 7.03 -10.54
C LEU A 277 1.16 8.04 -11.07
N LEU A 278 0.32 7.61 -12.00
CA LEU A 278 -0.65 8.47 -12.67
C LEU A 278 -1.88 8.77 -11.80
N GLY A 279 -2.28 7.88 -10.90
CA GLY A 279 -3.32 8.17 -9.91
C GLY A 279 -2.99 9.39 -9.06
N GLY A 280 -1.72 9.55 -8.67
CA GLY A 280 -1.24 10.74 -7.96
C GLY A 280 -1.32 12.02 -8.80
N LEU A 281 -0.98 11.93 -10.09
CA LEU A 281 -1.09 13.06 -11.05
C LEU A 281 -2.55 13.41 -11.38
N ALA A 282 -3.42 12.41 -11.52
CA ALA A 282 -4.84 12.61 -11.80
C ALA A 282 -5.54 13.33 -10.65
N GLY A 283 -5.15 13.06 -9.40
CA GLY A 283 -5.62 13.83 -8.23
C GLY A 283 -5.28 15.32 -8.32
N MET A 284 -4.10 15.67 -8.83
CA MET A 284 -3.73 17.07 -9.09
C MET A 284 -4.53 17.67 -10.25
N ALA A 285 -4.78 16.91 -11.31
CA ALA A 285 -5.57 17.37 -12.45
C ALA A 285 -7.04 17.63 -12.06
N ASP A 286 -7.66 16.76 -11.25
CA ASP A 286 -9.02 16.96 -10.75
C ASP A 286 -9.11 18.20 -9.85
N GLN A 287 -8.07 18.46 -9.04
CA GLN A 287 -7.99 19.68 -8.22
C GLN A 287 -7.85 20.95 -9.07
N MET A 288 -7.13 20.90 -10.19
CA MET A 288 -7.05 22.03 -11.13
C MET A 288 -8.38 22.24 -11.87
N ASN A 289 -9.06 21.16 -12.27
CA ASN A 289 -10.33 21.21 -12.99
C ASN A 289 -11.47 21.79 -12.14
N LYS A 290 -11.52 21.47 -10.84
CA LYS A 290 -12.51 22.05 -9.90
C LYS A 290 -12.44 23.58 -9.79
N ASN A 291 -11.27 24.17 -10.04
CA ASN A 291 -11.07 25.61 -9.97
C ASN A 291 -11.36 26.32 -11.30
N ASN A 292 -11.61 25.59 -12.39
CA ASN A 292 -11.95 26.18 -13.68
C ASN A 292 -13.01 25.36 -14.43
N PRO A 293 -14.28 25.42 -14.01
CA PRO A 293 -15.37 24.58 -14.55
C PRO A 293 -15.83 24.99 -15.95
N SER A 294 -15.27 26.04 -16.56
CA SER A 294 -15.62 26.45 -17.93
C SER A 294 -15.00 25.49 -18.94
N GLY A 295 -15.71 24.39 -19.19
CA GLY A 295 -15.58 23.47 -20.33
C GLY A 295 -14.18 23.41 -20.93
N GLY A 296 -13.31 22.57 -20.35
CA GLY A 296 -12.01 22.28 -20.91
C GLY A 296 -12.10 22.02 -22.41
N SER A 297 -11.09 22.49 -23.13
CA SER A 297 -10.96 22.31 -24.58
C SER A 297 -11.14 20.83 -24.96
N ALA A 298 -11.42 20.56 -26.25
CA ALA A 298 -11.44 19.19 -26.76
C ALA A 298 -10.14 18.43 -26.47
N GLU A 299 -9.03 19.14 -26.24
CA GLU A 299 -7.74 18.59 -25.84
C GLU A 299 -7.73 18.16 -24.36
N ASP A 300 -8.35 18.95 -23.47
CA ASP A 300 -8.50 18.60 -22.05
C ASP A 300 -9.37 17.35 -21.86
N GLN A 301 -10.45 17.23 -22.62
CA GLN A 301 -11.29 16.03 -22.59
C GLN A 301 -10.53 14.78 -23.06
N LYS A 302 -9.70 14.91 -24.09
CA LYS A 302 -8.82 13.81 -24.55
C LYS A 302 -7.79 13.44 -23.50
N ALA A 303 -7.21 14.41 -22.80
CA ALA A 303 -6.26 14.16 -21.71
C ALA A 303 -6.95 13.45 -20.53
N GLN A 304 -8.15 13.88 -20.14
CA GLN A 304 -8.93 13.23 -19.08
C GLN A 304 -9.31 11.79 -19.44
N GLN A 305 -9.74 11.55 -20.68
CA GLN A 305 -10.04 10.20 -21.16
C GLN A 305 -8.79 9.33 -21.16
N ALA A 306 -7.64 9.84 -21.64
CA ALA A 306 -6.39 9.11 -21.60
C ALA A 306 -5.95 8.75 -20.16
N MET A 307 -6.14 9.65 -19.20
CA MET A 307 -5.88 9.35 -17.78
C MET A 307 -6.81 8.27 -17.24
N LYS A 308 -8.10 8.31 -17.60
CA LYS A 308 -9.08 7.28 -17.22
C LYS A 308 -8.71 5.92 -17.82
N ASP A 309 -8.30 5.91 -19.09
CA ASP A 309 -7.84 4.70 -19.76
C ASP A 309 -6.58 4.16 -19.07
N LEU A 310 -5.63 5.01 -18.70
CA LEU A 310 -4.42 4.63 -17.94
C LEU A 310 -4.74 4.10 -16.53
N GLN A 311 -5.73 4.66 -15.84
CA GLN A 311 -6.22 4.11 -14.56
C GLN A 311 -6.81 2.71 -14.76
N ASN A 312 -7.50 2.48 -15.88
CA ASN A 312 -8.05 1.17 -16.22
C ASN A 312 -6.99 0.19 -16.73
N MET A 313 -5.84 0.64 -17.23
CA MET A 313 -4.76 -0.24 -17.71
C MET A 313 -4.16 -1.13 -16.62
N GLY A 314 -4.29 -0.73 -15.34
CA GLY A 314 -3.88 -1.56 -14.20
C GLY A 314 -4.90 -2.62 -13.81
N LYS A 315 -6.15 -2.51 -14.27
CA LYS A 315 -7.23 -3.43 -13.90
C LYS A 315 -7.25 -4.65 -14.83
N VAL A 316 -7.40 -5.82 -14.22
CA VAL A 316 -7.57 -7.08 -14.93
C VAL A 316 -8.95 -7.62 -14.60
N ASN A 317 -9.82 -7.64 -15.61
CA ASN A 317 -11.14 -8.26 -15.52
C ASN A 317 -11.02 -9.75 -15.84
N CYS A 318 -11.76 -10.58 -15.09
CA CYS A 318 -11.87 -12.00 -15.36
C CYS A 318 -13.15 -12.59 -14.75
N THR A 319 -13.56 -13.74 -15.27
CA THR A 319 -14.47 -14.62 -14.54
C THR A 319 -13.65 -15.53 -13.62
N MET A 320 -13.66 -15.24 -12.33
CA MET A 320 -13.06 -16.09 -11.31
C MET A 320 -13.89 -17.36 -11.15
N LYS A 321 -13.24 -18.53 -11.12
CA LYS A 321 -13.86 -19.85 -10.99
C LYS A 321 -13.30 -20.57 -9.78
N ARG A 322 -14.17 -21.21 -9.00
CA ARG A 322 -13.74 -22.11 -7.94
C ARG A 322 -12.99 -23.29 -8.57
N ALA A 323 -11.80 -23.60 -8.06
CA ALA A 323 -10.95 -24.64 -8.65
C ALA A 323 -11.55 -26.04 -8.45
N ASP A 324 -12.17 -26.27 -7.29
CA ASP A 324 -12.81 -27.52 -6.88
C ASP A 324 -13.75 -27.26 -5.68
N GLN A 325 -14.55 -28.25 -5.29
CA GLN A 325 -15.46 -28.14 -4.14
C GLN A 325 -14.78 -28.39 -2.79
N LYS A 326 -13.44 -28.53 -2.75
CA LYS A 326 -12.68 -28.84 -1.54
C LYS A 326 -12.62 -27.62 -0.62
N ILE A 327 -12.52 -27.88 0.67
CA ILE A 327 -12.09 -26.91 1.67
C ILE A 327 -10.66 -27.26 2.07
N TYR A 328 -9.77 -26.30 1.89
CA TYR A 328 -8.35 -26.43 2.19
C TYR A 328 -8.07 -26.02 3.62
N ALA A 329 -7.16 -26.73 4.29
CA ALA A 329 -6.68 -26.39 5.62
C ALA A 329 -5.43 -25.51 5.47
N PHE A 330 -5.62 -24.19 5.45
CA PHE A 330 -4.56 -23.23 5.18
C PHE A 330 -3.79 -22.90 6.47
N PRO A 331 -2.49 -23.20 6.58
CA PRO A 331 -1.76 -22.99 7.82
C PRO A 331 -1.35 -21.52 7.99
N VAL A 332 -1.54 -21.02 9.21
CA VAL A 332 -1.17 -19.65 9.60
C VAL A 332 -0.77 -19.62 11.08
N LEU A 333 -0.04 -18.59 11.50
CA LEU A 333 0.14 -18.30 12.92
C LEU A 333 -0.98 -17.37 13.41
N LEU A 334 -1.87 -17.85 14.27
CA LEU A 334 -2.88 -17.04 14.94
C LEU A 334 -2.45 -16.77 16.39
N ASN A 335 -2.13 -15.53 16.74
CA ASN A 335 -1.58 -15.15 18.04
C ASN A 335 -0.35 -16.01 18.45
N ASP A 336 0.57 -16.23 17.51
CA ASP A 336 1.78 -17.07 17.65
C ASP A 336 1.52 -18.58 17.77
N GLU A 337 0.28 -19.04 17.65
CA GLU A 337 -0.07 -20.45 17.59
C GLU A 337 -0.30 -20.91 16.15
N ARG A 338 0.23 -22.09 15.78
CA ARG A 338 -0.04 -22.67 14.46
C ARG A 338 -1.47 -23.18 14.42
N VAL A 339 -2.26 -22.62 13.50
CA VAL A 339 -3.65 -23.04 13.25
C VAL A 339 -3.85 -23.31 11.77
N GLN A 340 -4.94 -23.99 11.43
CA GLN A 340 -5.37 -24.21 10.05
C GLN A 340 -6.71 -23.52 9.83
N LEU A 341 -6.78 -22.60 8.87
CA LEU A 341 -8.00 -21.89 8.50
C LEU A 341 -8.68 -22.57 7.30
N PRO A 342 -10.02 -22.66 7.29
CA PRO A 342 -10.74 -23.21 6.14
C PRO A 342 -10.64 -22.24 4.96
N ALA A 343 -10.15 -22.71 3.82
CA ALA A 343 -9.94 -21.88 2.64
C ALA A 343 -10.60 -22.49 1.40
N ILE A 344 -11.10 -21.63 0.52
CA ILE A 344 -11.49 -22.01 -0.84
C ILE A 344 -10.40 -21.63 -1.83
N ARG A 345 -10.20 -22.45 -2.86
CA ARG A 345 -9.27 -22.17 -3.96
C ARG A 345 -10.04 -21.68 -5.18
N ALA A 346 -9.58 -20.59 -5.77
CA ALA A 346 -10.18 -20.02 -6.97
C ALA A 346 -9.10 -19.60 -7.98
N ASN A 347 -9.46 -19.68 -9.26
CA ASN A 347 -8.62 -19.32 -10.39
C ASN A 347 -9.32 -18.24 -11.21
N CYS A 348 -8.57 -17.23 -11.62
CA CYS A 348 -9.02 -16.15 -12.48
C CYS A 348 -8.13 -16.18 -13.72
N LYS A 349 -8.72 -16.41 -14.88
CA LYS A 349 -8.00 -16.36 -16.16
C LYS A 349 -8.45 -15.09 -16.88
N SER A 350 -7.53 -14.16 -17.06
CA SER A 350 -7.75 -12.93 -17.81
C SER A 350 -7.77 -13.18 -19.31
N ASP A 351 -8.24 -12.19 -20.06
CA ASP A 351 -8.32 -12.24 -21.53
C ASP A 351 -6.95 -12.40 -22.20
N ASP A 352 -5.89 -11.88 -21.56
CA ASP A 352 -4.49 -12.07 -22.00
C ASP A 352 -3.92 -13.47 -21.63
N GLY A 353 -4.76 -14.36 -21.12
CA GLY A 353 -4.42 -15.74 -20.79
C GLY A 353 -3.60 -15.91 -19.51
N LYS A 354 -3.29 -14.83 -18.79
CA LYS A 354 -2.63 -14.94 -17.49
C LYS A 354 -3.56 -15.60 -16.49
N LEU A 355 -2.98 -16.49 -15.70
CA LEU A 355 -3.67 -17.15 -14.61
C LEU A 355 -3.29 -16.46 -13.30
N ALA A 356 -4.31 -16.04 -12.56
CA ALA A 356 -4.20 -15.69 -11.16
C ALA A 356 -4.86 -16.80 -10.32
N GLU A 357 -4.17 -17.24 -9.27
CA GLU A 357 -4.64 -18.26 -8.34
C GLU A 357 -4.77 -17.63 -6.96
N PHE A 358 -5.88 -17.90 -6.29
CA PHE A 358 -6.23 -17.32 -5.00
C PHE A 358 -6.67 -18.41 -4.02
N TYR A 359 -6.35 -18.19 -2.74
CA TYR A 359 -7.02 -18.85 -1.62
C TYR A 359 -7.67 -17.79 -0.76
N PHE A 360 -8.97 -17.96 -0.50
CA PHE A 360 -9.75 -17.07 0.35
C PHE A 360 -10.22 -17.82 1.59
N LEU A 361 -10.27 -17.13 2.72
CA LEU A 361 -10.91 -17.65 3.93
C LEU A 361 -12.37 -17.98 3.61
N ASN A 362 -12.80 -19.18 3.96
CA ASN A 362 -14.17 -19.65 3.78
C ASN A 362 -15.09 -19.08 4.87
N ASP A 363 -15.24 -17.76 4.86
CA ASP A 363 -16.06 -17.00 5.80
C ASP A 363 -16.75 -15.87 5.03
N VAL A 364 -18.06 -15.98 4.83
CA VAL A 364 -18.86 -14.99 4.08
C VAL A 364 -18.84 -13.62 4.75
N GLN A 365 -18.69 -13.56 6.07
CA GLN A 365 -18.67 -12.28 6.79
C GLN A 365 -17.32 -11.59 6.66
N ASN A 366 -16.23 -12.34 6.47
CA ASN A 366 -14.88 -11.82 6.34
C ASN A 366 -14.01 -12.66 5.38
N PRO A 367 -14.25 -12.58 4.06
CA PRO A 367 -13.58 -13.43 3.07
C PRO A 367 -12.15 -12.96 2.76
N LEU A 368 -11.26 -13.05 3.76
CA LEU A 368 -9.86 -12.59 3.69
C LEU A 368 -9.08 -13.34 2.59
N SER A 369 -8.26 -12.63 1.81
CA SER A 369 -7.29 -13.29 0.92
C SER A 369 -6.13 -13.83 1.75
N LEU A 370 -5.97 -15.15 1.74
CA LEU A 370 -4.94 -15.86 2.49
C LEU A 370 -3.66 -16.01 1.68
N THR A 371 -3.79 -16.24 0.37
CA THR A 371 -2.66 -16.19 -0.55
C THR A 371 -3.17 -15.90 -1.95
N TRP A 372 -2.33 -15.28 -2.76
CA TRP A 372 -2.54 -15.19 -4.19
C TRP A 372 -1.23 -15.30 -4.93
N LYS A 373 -1.33 -15.79 -6.17
CA LYS A 373 -0.25 -15.80 -7.16
C LYS A 373 -0.78 -15.16 -8.42
N ILE A 374 -0.18 -14.04 -8.81
CA ILE A 374 -0.56 -13.29 -10.00
C ILE A 374 0.61 -13.36 -10.98
N GLY A 375 0.37 -13.90 -12.17
CA GLY A 375 1.41 -14.08 -13.16
C GLY A 375 2.51 -15.05 -12.72
N LYS A 376 3.77 -14.74 -13.05
CA LYS A 376 4.90 -15.66 -12.86
C LYS A 376 5.70 -15.43 -11.58
N SER A 377 5.74 -14.19 -11.08
CA SER A 377 6.67 -13.77 -10.04
C SER A 377 6.00 -13.24 -8.77
N ASP A 378 4.74 -12.84 -8.85
CA ASP A 378 4.13 -12.06 -7.78
C ASP A 378 3.26 -12.98 -6.93
N ARG A 379 3.62 -13.06 -5.65
CA ARG A 379 2.93 -13.90 -4.67
C ARG A 379 2.80 -13.15 -3.36
N LEU A 380 1.65 -13.32 -2.73
CA LEU A 380 1.39 -12.90 -1.36
C LEU A 380 0.93 -14.10 -0.56
N GLN A 381 1.38 -14.20 0.68
CA GLN A 381 0.88 -15.19 1.64
C GLN A 381 0.70 -14.56 3.02
N VAL A 382 -0.47 -14.70 3.62
CA VAL A 382 -0.69 -14.41 5.05
C VAL A 382 0.09 -15.43 5.86
N VAL A 383 1.05 -14.95 6.65
CA VAL A 383 1.90 -15.80 7.52
C VAL A 383 1.50 -15.70 8.98
N LYS A 384 0.92 -14.57 9.39
CA LYS A 384 0.54 -14.30 10.77
C LYS A 384 -0.71 -13.44 10.87
N LEU A 385 -1.56 -13.79 11.81
CA LEU A 385 -2.75 -13.07 12.24
C LEU A 385 -2.63 -12.86 13.75
N GLU A 386 -2.82 -11.63 14.21
CA GLU A 386 -2.73 -11.31 15.63
C GLU A 386 -3.87 -10.39 16.02
N TYR A 387 -4.48 -10.67 17.17
CA TYR A 387 -5.30 -9.69 17.84
C TYR A 387 -4.42 -9.00 18.87
N VAL A 388 -4.06 -7.75 18.63
CA VAL A 388 -3.41 -6.93 19.64
C VAL A 388 -4.32 -6.96 20.85
N ARG A 389 -3.86 -7.61 21.93
CA ARG A 389 -4.53 -7.52 23.21
C ARG A 389 -4.48 -6.05 23.55
N VAL A 390 -5.63 -5.37 23.46
CA VAL A 390 -5.78 -4.09 24.12
C VAL A 390 -5.62 -4.46 25.57
N THR A 391 -4.40 -4.31 26.09
CA THR A 391 -4.16 -4.36 27.52
C THR A 391 -5.11 -3.31 28.04
N GLN A 392 -6.28 -3.75 28.55
CA GLN A 392 -7.18 -2.87 29.26
C GLN A 392 -6.28 -2.34 30.35
N ALA A 393 -5.77 -1.11 30.15
CA ALA A 393 -4.92 -0.45 31.10
C ALA A 393 -5.71 -0.54 32.38
N ALA A 394 -5.24 -1.37 33.31
CA ALA A 394 -6.02 -1.83 34.44
C ALA A 394 -6.67 -0.57 35.00
N ALA A 395 -7.98 -0.45 34.79
CA ALA A 395 -8.74 0.69 35.26
C ALA A 395 -8.56 0.56 36.76
N GLY A 396 -7.61 1.35 37.28
CA GLY A 396 -7.18 1.24 38.64
C GLY A 396 -8.46 1.28 39.45
N SER A 397 -8.75 0.18 40.15
CA SER A 397 -9.69 0.19 41.25
C SER A 397 -9.06 1.16 42.25
N GLY A 398 -9.29 2.45 42.02
CA GLY A 398 -9.11 3.49 42.99
C GLY A 398 -10.09 3.13 44.09
N GLY A 399 -9.61 2.33 45.03
CA GLY A 399 -10.26 2.12 46.30
C GLY A 399 -10.60 3.49 46.83
N GLU A 400 -11.89 3.72 46.96
CA GLU A 400 -12.50 4.87 47.59
C GLU A 400 -12.14 4.81 49.08
N GLY A 401 -10.90 5.20 49.38
CA GLY A 401 -10.42 5.43 50.73
C GLY A 401 -10.84 6.83 51.15
N ALA A 402 -11.99 6.92 51.82
CA ALA A 402 -12.41 8.10 52.55
C ALA A 402 -11.32 8.50 53.56
N GLY A 403 -10.62 9.61 53.30
CA GLY A 403 -9.55 10.11 54.14
C GLY A 403 -9.40 11.62 53.98
N SER A 404 -10.15 12.34 54.80
CA SER A 404 -10.04 13.79 55.01
C SER A 404 -8.60 14.19 55.39
N SER A 405 -7.99 15.11 54.64
CA SER A 405 -7.26 16.26 55.22
C SER A 405 -6.61 17.13 54.14
N ALA A 406 -6.68 18.43 54.41
CA ALA A 406 -6.19 19.54 53.63
C ALA A 406 -4.69 19.45 53.27
N GLY A 407 -4.33 19.84 52.04
CA GLY A 407 -2.92 19.95 51.69
C GLY A 407 -2.64 20.31 50.23
N ARG A 408 -2.60 21.61 49.94
CA ARG A 408 -1.95 22.24 48.77
C ARG A 408 -0.77 21.46 48.19
N ARG A 409 -0.70 21.34 46.86
CA ARG A 409 0.32 22.02 46.01
C ARG A 409 0.15 21.72 44.52
N ASN A 410 0.19 22.81 43.75
CA ASN A 410 0.46 22.87 42.32
C ASN A 410 1.68 22.02 41.92
N LEU A 411 1.53 21.16 40.91
CA LEU A 411 2.66 20.79 40.06
C LEU A 411 2.19 20.60 38.62
N ASN A 412 2.22 21.71 37.90
CA ASN A 412 2.22 21.78 36.46
C ASN A 412 3.69 21.67 36.02
N LYS A 413 4.11 20.57 35.37
CA LYS A 413 5.27 20.52 34.45
C LYS A 413 5.56 19.12 33.88
N SER A 414 5.71 19.12 32.56
CA SER A 414 6.80 18.44 31.83
C SER A 414 6.65 16.95 31.51
N LEU A 415 6.12 16.66 30.31
CA LEU A 415 6.60 15.57 29.46
C LEU A 415 6.65 16.04 28.00
N HIS A 416 7.73 16.74 27.65
CA HIS A 416 8.40 16.59 26.37
C HIS A 416 9.73 15.89 26.66
N ASN A 417 10.25 15.16 25.67
CA ASN A 417 11.58 14.54 25.63
C ASN A 417 11.62 13.06 26.09
N ARG A 418 11.38 12.13 25.16
CA ARG A 418 12.09 10.84 25.17
C ARG A 418 12.96 10.76 23.92
N ARG A 419 14.26 10.88 24.18
CA ARG A 419 15.36 10.63 23.26
C ARG A 419 15.51 9.13 23.01
N ARG A 420 15.99 8.86 21.80
CA ARG A 420 16.74 7.69 21.33
C ARG A 420 17.45 6.94 22.47
N CYS A 421 17.10 5.67 22.66
CA CYS A 421 17.99 4.69 23.26
C CYS A 421 18.83 4.07 22.15
N GLY A 422 20.14 4.33 22.20
CA GLY A 422 21.12 3.57 21.44
C GLY A 422 21.24 2.16 22.02
N PHE A 423 21.29 1.17 21.14
CA PHE A 423 21.64 -0.20 21.50
C PHE A 423 23.08 -0.43 21.01
N THR A 424 24.02 -0.28 21.93
CA THR A 424 25.43 -0.66 21.75
C THR A 424 25.66 -1.87 22.64
N GLY A 425 25.89 -3.04 22.04
CA GLY A 425 26.07 -4.28 22.80
C GLY A 425 26.44 -5.47 21.93
N PHE A 426 27.76 -5.61 21.69
CA PHE A 426 28.51 -6.88 21.65
C PHE A 426 27.87 -8.13 21.02
N ILE A 427 28.29 -8.47 19.80
CA ILE A 427 28.62 -9.86 19.42
C ILE A 427 29.89 -9.84 18.57
N LEU A 428 30.97 -10.40 19.13
CA LEU A 428 32.26 -10.62 18.47
C LEU A 428 32.46 -12.14 18.30
N ILE A 429 32.85 -12.53 17.08
CA ILE A 429 33.53 -13.78 16.65
C ILE A 429 32.72 -15.09 16.67
N LEU A 430 32.36 -15.57 15.47
CA LEU A 430 33.00 -16.76 14.89
C LEU A 430 32.92 -16.74 13.36
N ARG A 431 34.12 -16.73 12.78
CA ARG A 431 34.45 -16.67 11.36
C ARG A 431 34.62 -18.11 10.87
N ALA A 432 33.67 -18.65 10.10
CA ALA A 432 33.87 -19.89 9.36
C ALA A 432 33.67 -19.63 7.86
N ARG A 433 34.80 -19.35 7.21
CA ARG A 433 34.94 -19.11 5.78
C ARG A 433 35.05 -20.49 5.10
N ARG A 434 33.99 -21.00 4.47
CA ARG A 434 34.10 -22.15 3.56
C ARG A 434 33.79 -21.74 2.13
N SER A 435 34.88 -21.50 1.41
CA SER A 435 34.96 -21.44 -0.04
C SER A 435 34.56 -22.78 -0.63
N SER A 436 33.49 -22.82 -1.43
CA SER A 436 33.23 -23.92 -2.36
C SER A 436 33.03 -23.33 -3.76
N ARG A 437 34.17 -23.09 -4.43
CA ARG A 437 34.24 -23.04 -5.89
C ARG A 437 34.62 -24.43 -6.36
N SER A 438 33.69 -25.15 -6.96
CA SER A 438 33.96 -26.37 -7.72
C SER A 438 32.92 -26.49 -8.84
N ARG A 439 33.31 -26.09 -10.05
CA ARG A 439 33.42 -26.97 -11.22
C ARG A 439 32.13 -27.74 -11.55
N SER A 440 31.33 -27.16 -12.43
CA SER A 440 30.55 -27.96 -13.39
C SER A 440 30.61 -27.27 -14.76
N ARG A 441 31.64 -27.62 -15.52
CA ARG A 441 31.72 -27.51 -16.97
C ARG A 441 32.17 -28.86 -17.48
N ARG A 442 31.57 -29.29 -18.59
CA ARG A 442 31.73 -30.56 -19.31
C ARG A 442 30.92 -31.69 -18.69
N TRP A 443 29.82 -32.05 -19.34
CA TRP A 443 29.55 -33.37 -19.91
C TRP A 443 28.15 -33.30 -20.53
N MET A 444 28.08 -33.14 -21.85
CA MET A 444 27.01 -33.67 -22.71
C MET A 444 27.26 -33.22 -24.16
N LYS A 445 28.00 -34.05 -24.89
CA LYS A 445 27.90 -34.21 -26.34
C LYS A 445 28.58 -35.53 -26.67
N LEU A 446 27.80 -36.62 -26.71
CA LEU A 446 28.00 -37.81 -27.54
C LEU A 446 26.94 -38.88 -27.20
N ARG A 447 26.37 -39.48 -28.26
CA ARG A 447 25.32 -40.50 -28.34
C ARG A 447 23.89 -39.92 -28.30
N ARG A 448 23.01 -40.16 -29.27
CA ARG A 448 23.04 -40.97 -30.50
C ARG A 448 22.09 -40.30 -31.50
#